data_AF-A0A832JPB4-F1
#
_entry.id   AF-A0A832JPB4-F1
#
_cell.length_a   1.000
_cell.length_b   1.000
_cell.length_c   1.000
_cell.angle_alpha   90.00
_cell.angle_beta   90.00
_cell.angle_gamma   90.00
#
_symmetry.space_group_name_H-M   'P 1'
#
loop_
_entity.id
_entity.type
_entity.pdbx_description
1 polymer ?
#
loop_
_entity_poly.entity_id
_entity_poly.type
_entity_poly.pdbx_seq_one_letter_code
_entity_poly.pdbx_strand_id
1 'polypeptide(L)'
;MLIVQRLRRESSRRLRVWVLDAMLLGGAGLLALEHLWAGEIVPWPPFLTSMAAAADLVAILNETLFVGGALTVATTGVWALILLATKTNSRTWSLKETDLLGKPFKRLAQNNRAPS
;
A
#
# COMPACT_ATOMS: atom_id res chain seq x y z
N MET A 1 -9.06 -23.40 16.72
CA MET A 1 -9.60 -22.13 16.17
C MET A 1 -8.72 -20.90 16.44
N LEU A 2 -8.00 -20.80 17.57
CA LEU A 2 -7.16 -19.62 17.92
C LEU A 2 -5.86 -19.47 17.10
N ILE A 3 -5.27 -20.59 16.64
CA ILE A 3 -4.01 -20.58 15.87
C ILE A 3 -4.22 -19.98 14.47
N VAL A 4 -5.33 -20.32 13.81
CA VAL A 4 -5.69 -19.80 12.48
C VAL A 4 -5.94 -18.29 12.50
N GLN A 5 -6.54 -17.75 13.57
CA GLN A 5 -6.79 -16.32 13.68
C GLN A 5 -5.51 -15.50 13.93
N ARG A 6 -4.50 -16.05 14.62
CA ARG A 6 -3.20 -15.38 14.80
C ARG A 6 -2.47 -15.23 13.48
N LEU A 7 -2.39 -16.30 12.67
CA LEU A 7 -1.76 -16.25 11.35
C LEU A 7 -2.44 -15.24 10.43
N ARG A 8 -3.78 -15.20 10.40
CA ARG A 8 -4.53 -14.28 9.54
C ARG A 8 -4.30 -12.80 9.87
N ARG A 9 -4.17 -12.46 11.16
CA ARG A 9 -3.96 -11.09 11.63
C ARG A 9 -2.54 -10.59 11.32
N GLU A 10 -1.55 -11.48 11.42
CA GLU A 10 -0.16 -11.22 11.05
C GLU A 10 0.00 -11.03 9.53
N SER A 11 -0.65 -11.87 8.71
CA SER A 11 -0.67 -11.72 7.25
C SER A 11 -1.28 -10.39 6.79
N SER A 12 -2.34 -9.92 7.44
CA SER A 12 -2.97 -8.63 7.07
C SER A 12 -2.05 -7.43 7.34
N ARG A 13 -1.15 -7.52 8.33
CA ARG A 13 -0.17 -6.46 8.61
C ARG A 13 0.98 -6.51 7.61
N ARG A 14 1.45 -7.71 7.28
CA ARG A 14 2.48 -7.95 6.25
C ARG A 14 2.03 -7.50 4.86
N LEU A 15 0.78 -7.78 4.48
CA LEU A 15 0.22 -7.32 3.21
C LEU A 15 0.17 -5.80 3.09
N ARG A 16 -0.13 -5.08 4.18
CA ARG A 16 -0.15 -3.60 4.17
C ARG A 16 1.24 -3.01 3.94
N VAL A 17 2.25 -3.57 4.59
CA VAL A 17 3.64 -3.14 4.41
C VAL A 17 4.11 -3.50 3.00
N TRP A 18 3.77 -4.71 2.53
CA TRP A 18 4.10 -5.15 1.18
C TRP A 18 3.48 -4.27 0.08
N VAL A 19 2.25 -3.78 0.24
CA VAL A 19 1.63 -2.83 -0.70
C VAL A 19 2.42 -1.52 -0.79
N LEU A 20 2.92 -1.02 0.35
CA LEU A 20 3.76 0.18 0.37
C LEU A 20 5.09 -0.08 -0.35
N ASP A 21 5.76 -1.19 -0.03
CA ASP A 21 7.02 -1.59 -0.69
C ASP A 21 6.83 -1.76 -2.20
N ALA A 22 5.72 -2.34 -2.65
CA ALA A 22 5.40 -2.50 -4.06
C ALA A 22 5.17 -1.16 -4.77
N MET A 23 4.51 -0.19 -4.14
CA MET A 23 4.32 1.16 -4.69
C MET A 23 5.66 1.92 -4.80
N LEU A 24 6.52 1.80 -3.79
CA LEU A 24 7.84 2.42 -3.77
C LEU A 24 8.78 1.79 -4.80
N LEU A 25 8.89 0.47 -4.82
CA LEU A 25 9.73 -0.25 -5.79
C LEU A 25 9.21 -0.11 -7.22
N GLY A 26 7.88 -0.08 -7.41
CA GLY A 26 7.27 0.17 -8.72
C GLY A 26 7.62 1.56 -9.25
N GLY A 27 7.48 2.60 -8.42
CA GLY A 27 7.85 3.97 -8.79
C GLY A 27 9.35 4.14 -9.04
N ALA A 28 10.19 3.62 -8.14
CA ALA A 28 11.64 3.68 -8.27
C ALA A 28 12.16 2.91 -9.49
N GLY A 29 11.59 1.74 -9.78
CA GLY A 29 11.96 0.93 -10.94
C GLY A 29 11.60 1.60 -12.27
N LEU A 30 10.44 2.25 -12.35
CA LEU A 30 10.03 3.00 -13.54
C LEU A 30 10.95 4.21 -13.80
N LEU A 31 11.29 4.96 -12.74
CA LEU A 31 12.24 6.08 -12.83
C LEU A 31 13.63 5.61 -13.25
N ALA A 32 14.13 4.53 -12.65
CA ALA A 32 15.43 3.97 -13.00
C ALA A 32 15.46 3.52 -14.47
N LEU A 33 14.36 2.98 -14.98
CA LEU A 33 14.22 2.60 -16.38
C LEU A 33 14.19 3.81 -17.32
N GLU A 34 13.52 4.91 -16.93
CA GLU A 34 13.58 6.18 -17.66
C GLU A 34 15.02 6.69 -17.77
N HIS A 35 15.76 6.69 -16.67
CA HIS A 35 17.16 7.19 -16.65
C HIS A 35 18.13 6.26 -17.39
N LEU A 36 17.85 4.94 -17.37
CA LEU A 36 18.58 3.95 -18.16
C LEU A 36 18.31 4.10 -19.66
N TRP A 37 17.07 4.41 -20.06
CA TRP A 37 16.68 4.63 -21.45
C TRP A 37 17.13 6.01 -21.97
N ALA A 38 17.14 7.03 -21.11
CA ALA A 38 17.65 8.37 -21.40
C ALA A 38 19.19 8.41 -21.55
N GLY A 39 19.90 7.36 -21.11
CA GLY A 39 21.36 7.24 -21.25
C GLY A 39 22.17 7.92 -20.16
N GLU A 40 21.52 8.29 -19.04
CA GLU A 40 22.19 8.89 -17.86
C GLU A 40 22.75 7.82 -16.92
N ILE A 41 22.16 6.63 -16.92
CA ILE A 41 22.60 5.47 -16.14
C ILE A 41 23.01 4.36 -17.10
N VAL A 42 24.19 3.79 -16.87
CA VAL A 42 24.77 2.75 -17.74
C VAL A 42 25.15 1.53 -16.88
N PRO A 43 24.85 0.28 -17.27
CA PRO A 43 25.11 -0.90 -16.43
C PRO A 43 26.58 -1.34 -16.38
N TRP A 44 27.46 -0.65 -17.10
CA TRP A 44 28.91 -0.84 -17.04
C TRP A 44 29.59 0.40 -16.45
N PRO A 45 30.73 0.24 -15.74
CA PRO A 45 31.44 1.36 -15.16
C PRO A 45 32.05 2.27 -16.25
N PRO A 46 32.07 3.61 -16.06
CA PRO A 46 31.50 4.37 -14.95
C PRO A 46 30.00 4.62 -15.17
N PHE A 47 29.15 4.09 -14.28
CA PHE A 47 27.68 4.04 -14.39
C PHE A 47 26.98 5.41 -14.56
N LEU A 48 27.70 6.51 -14.36
CA LEU A 48 27.28 7.92 -14.45
C LEU A 48 28.13 8.64 -15.50
N THR A 49 27.85 8.39 -16.78
CA THR A 49 28.66 8.85 -17.91
C THR A 49 28.73 10.37 -18.08
N SER A 50 27.83 11.13 -17.44
CA SER A 50 27.81 12.61 -17.47
C SER A 50 28.69 13.28 -16.41
N MET A 51 29.29 12.52 -15.49
CA MET A 51 29.91 13.08 -14.27
C MET A 51 31.43 12.94 -14.30
N ALA A 52 32.10 13.90 -14.94
CA ALA A 52 33.56 13.94 -14.99
C ALA A 52 34.20 14.49 -13.69
N ALA A 53 33.41 15.11 -12.78
CA ALA A 53 33.90 15.70 -11.52
C ALA A 53 33.02 15.32 -10.31
N ALA A 54 33.66 15.03 -9.16
CA ALA A 54 32.96 14.64 -7.92
C ALA A 54 32.06 15.74 -7.31
N ALA A 55 32.27 17.01 -7.69
CA ALA A 55 31.43 18.14 -7.26
C ALA A 55 30.02 18.08 -7.88
N ASP A 56 29.93 17.65 -9.15
CA ASP A 56 28.64 17.48 -9.82
C ASP A 56 27.85 16.34 -9.17
N LEU A 57 28.53 15.33 -8.61
CA LEU A 57 27.90 14.16 -7.98
C LEU A 57 27.04 14.58 -6.82
N VAL A 58 27.54 15.48 -5.98
CA VAL A 58 26.81 15.98 -4.82
C VAL A 58 25.58 16.80 -5.25
N ALA A 59 25.69 17.58 -6.33
CA ALA A 59 24.58 18.37 -6.84
C ALA A 59 23.44 17.49 -7.39
N ILE A 60 23.75 16.53 -8.28
CA ILE A 60 22.75 15.60 -8.84
C ILE A 60 22.15 14.71 -7.76
N LEU A 61 22.96 14.26 -6.80
CA LEU A 61 22.46 13.44 -5.70
C LEU A 61 21.48 14.23 -4.84
N ASN A 62 21.74 15.51 -4.56
CA ASN A 62 20.87 16.36 -3.77
C ASN A 62 19.54 16.66 -4.49
N GLU A 63 19.58 16.90 -5.81
CA GLU A 63 18.37 17.07 -6.62
C GLU A 63 17.54 15.77 -6.65
N THR A 64 18.20 14.63 -6.86
CA THR A 64 17.56 13.31 -6.84
C THR A 64 17.00 12.96 -5.47
N LEU A 65 17.69 13.32 -4.38
CA LEU A 65 17.20 13.14 -3.01
C LEU A 65 15.98 14.00 -2.74
N PHE A 66 15.98 15.24 -3.22
CA PHE A 66 14.88 16.16 -2.99
C PHE A 66 13.63 15.75 -3.77
N VAL A 67 13.77 15.43 -5.06
CA VAL A 67 12.65 14.99 -5.91
C VAL A 67 12.19 13.58 -5.52
N GLY A 68 13.10 12.63 -5.37
CA GLY A 68 12.79 11.26 -4.94
C GLY A 68 12.25 11.20 -3.51
N GLY A 69 12.76 12.05 -2.62
CA GLY A 69 12.25 12.21 -1.26
C GLY A 69 10.83 12.77 -1.24
N ALA A 70 10.53 13.80 -2.04
CA ALA A 70 9.18 14.34 -2.18
C ALA A 70 8.19 13.28 -2.70
N LEU A 71 8.60 12.50 -3.71
CA LEU A 71 7.81 11.38 -4.25
C LEU A 71 7.57 10.27 -3.21
N THR A 72 8.56 9.97 -2.38
CA THR A 72 8.46 8.99 -1.29
C THR A 72 7.45 9.43 -0.23
N VAL A 73 7.51 10.70 0.17
CA VAL A 73 6.55 11.29 1.13
C VAL A 73 5.14 11.29 0.56
N ALA A 74 4.98 11.71 -0.70
CA ALA A 74 3.68 11.72 -1.38
C ALA A 74 3.07 10.32 -1.47
N THR A 75 3.86 9.32 -1.91
CA THR A 75 3.43 7.92 -2.03
C THR A 75 3.02 7.34 -0.66
N THR A 76 3.79 7.63 0.39
CA THR A 76 3.46 7.22 1.76
C THR A 76 2.15 7.86 2.25
N GLY A 77 1.90 9.12 1.89
CA GLY A 77 0.65 9.82 2.17
C GLY A 77 -0.55 9.16 1.50
N VAL A 78 -0.44 8.80 0.21
CA VAL A 78 -1.50 8.07 -0.52
C VAL A 78 -1.77 6.71 0.13
N TRP A 79 -0.72 5.97 0.51
CA TRP A 79 -0.87 4.70 1.22
C TRP A 79 -1.61 4.88 2.56
N ALA A 80 -1.29 5.93 3.33
CA ALA A 80 -1.98 6.24 4.58
C ALA A 80 -3.48 6.53 4.36
N LEU A 81 -3.84 7.21 3.26
CA LEU A 81 -5.24 7.44 2.88
C LEU A 81 -5.96 6.12 2.55
N ILE A 82 -5.32 5.21 1.82
CA ILE A 82 -5.86 3.87 1.51
C ILE A 82 -6.11 3.08 2.80
N LEU A 83 -5.20 3.14 3.78
CA LEU A 83 -5.40 2.52 5.09
C LEU A 83 -6.58 3.12 5.86
N LEU A 84 -6.76 4.43 5.78
CA LEU A 84 -7.87 5.10 6.45
C LEU A 84 -9.22 4.74 5.81
N ALA A 85 -9.27 4.71 4.47
CA ALA A 85 -10.45 4.33 3.71
C ALA A 85 -10.89 2.87 3.98
N THR A 86 -9.92 1.94 4.00
CA THR A 86 -10.20 0.52 4.30
C THR A 86 -10.67 0.28 5.74
N LYS A 87 -10.15 1.06 6.70
CA LYS A 87 -10.63 1.04 8.09
C LYS A 87 -12.09 1.52 8.21
N THR A 88 -12.48 2.52 7.44
CA THR A 88 -13.83 3.08 7.46
C THR A 88 -14.84 2.16 6.77
N ASN A 89 -14.50 1.62 5.61
CA ASN A 89 -15.41 0.78 4.83
C ASN A 89 -15.77 -0.54 5.54
N SER A 90 -14.84 -1.14 6.29
CA SER A 90 -15.10 -2.41 6.99
C SER A 90 -16.14 -2.31 8.12
N ARG A 91 -16.42 -1.12 8.66
CA ARG A 91 -17.44 -0.94 9.71
C ARG A 91 -18.86 -0.95 9.18
N THR A 92 -19.08 -0.43 7.98
CA THR A 92 -20.43 -0.23 7.43
C THR A 92 -21.04 -1.53 6.91
N TRP A 93 -20.20 -2.41 6.33
CA TRP A 93 -20.62 -3.73 5.87
C TRP A 93 -20.96 -4.68 7.02
N SER A 94 -20.16 -4.67 8.10
CA SER A 94 -20.41 -5.51 9.27
C SER A 94 -21.73 -5.17 9.97
N LEU A 95 -22.11 -3.89 10.02
CA LEU A 95 -23.37 -3.46 10.64
C LEU A 95 -24.59 -3.78 9.77
N LYS A 96 -24.46 -3.69 8.44
CA LYS A 96 -25.49 -4.14 7.51
C LYS A 96 -25.71 -5.65 7.63
N GLU A 97 -24.67 -6.46 7.63
CA GLU A 97 -24.81 -7.93 7.65
C GLU A 97 -25.49 -8.44 8.93
N THR A 98 -25.15 -7.88 10.09
CA THR A 98 -25.84 -8.22 11.35
C THR A 98 -27.30 -7.79 11.36
N ASP A 99 -27.61 -6.63 10.77
CA ASP A 99 -28.99 -6.12 10.71
C ASP A 99 -29.83 -6.84 9.63
N LEU A 100 -29.19 -7.29 8.55
CA LEU A 100 -29.79 -8.09 7.47
C LEU A 100 -30.07 -9.53 7.91
N LEU A 101 -29.18 -10.15 8.69
CA LEU A 101 -29.39 -11.49 9.23
C LEU A 101 -30.30 -11.50 10.48
N GLY A 102 -30.30 -10.43 11.28
CA GLY A 102 -31.08 -10.34 12.51
C GLY A 102 -32.61 -10.27 12.28
N LYS A 103 -33.05 -9.50 11.28
CA LYS A 103 -34.49 -9.31 10.96
C LYS A 103 -35.24 -10.60 10.57
N PRO A 104 -34.74 -11.44 9.64
CA PRO A 104 -35.42 -12.69 9.28
C PRO A 104 -35.37 -13.73 10.41
N PHE A 105 -34.26 -13.82 11.15
CA PHE A 105 -34.13 -14.79 12.24
C PHE A 105 -35.11 -14.51 13.38
N LYS A 106 -35.30 -13.23 13.72
CA LYS A 106 -36.27 -12.82 14.73
C LYS A 106 -37.71 -13.15 14.31
N ARG A 107 -38.05 -13.01 13.02
CA ARG A 107 -39.37 -13.40 12.49
C ARG A 107 -39.61 -14.91 12.55
N LEU A 108 -38.61 -15.72 12.23
CA LEU A 108 -38.72 -17.18 12.33
C LEU A 108 -38.89 -17.65 13.77
N ALA A 109 -38.14 -17.05 14.70
CA ALA A 109 -38.27 -17.35 16.12
C ALA A 109 -39.62 -16.90 16.71
N GLN A 110 -40.21 -15.80 16.22
CA GLN A 110 -41.55 -15.36 16.61
C GLN A 110 -42.65 -16.24 16.01
N ASN A 111 -42.55 -16.61 14.73
CA ASN A 111 -43.56 -17.42 14.05
C ASN A 111 -43.63 -18.85 14.63
N ASN A 112 -42.49 -19.42 15.01
CA ASN A 112 -42.42 -20.76 15.60
C ASN A 112 -42.82 -20.80 17.09
N ARG A 113 -43.15 -19.64 17.70
CA ARG A 113 -43.62 -19.53 19.09
C ARG A 113 -45.12 -19.27 19.17
N ALA A 114 -45.81 -19.06 18.04
CA ALA A 114 -47.27 -18.98 18.02
C ALA A 114 -47.83 -20.41 18.10
N PRO A 115 -48.65 -20.76 19.12
CA PRO A 115 -49.34 -22.05 19.13
C PRO A 115 -50.32 -22.09 17.95
N SER A 116 -50.27 -23.18 17.18
CA SER A 116 -51.23 -23.54 16.12
C SER A 116 -52.61 -23.81 16.68
#